data_AF-A0A928H9W0-F1
#
_entry.id   AF-A0A928H9W0-F1
#
_cell.length_a   1.000
_cell.length_b   1.000
_cell.length_c   1.000
_cell.angle_alpha   90.00
_cell.angle_beta   90.00
_cell.angle_gamma   90.00
#
_symmetry.space_group_name_H-M   'P 1'
#
loop_
_entity.id
_entity.type
_entity.pdbx_description
1 polymer ?
#
loop_
_entity_poly.entity_id
_entity_poly.type
_entity_poly.pdbx_seq_one_letter_code
_entity_poly.pdbx_strand_id
1 'polypeptide(L)'
;MKRSRFITGFSKFLFYVRMSLVCAWKFRSIPVLWKAGKFTGVFYKHKLLKLGTGEYKLDFYMPRYPSEAFFTAMADKLTARPPRPVSVVWSISKACTYRCPHCYQGHDPAKEMPLEQMKQSVRELCRSGVAAWAVEGGEPL
;
A
#
# COMPACT_ATOMS: atom_id res chain seq x y z
N MET A 1 -26.45 -7.50 1.35
CA MET A 1 -25.00 -7.23 1.18
C MET A 1 -24.23 -8.54 1.06
N LYS A 2 -23.39 -8.72 0.03
CA LYS A 2 -22.51 -9.91 -0.07
C LYS A 2 -21.45 -9.84 1.04
N ARG A 3 -21.24 -10.93 1.77
CA ARG A 3 -20.21 -11.00 2.83
C ARG A 3 -18.81 -11.14 2.21
N SER A 4 -17.83 -10.52 2.86
CA SER A 4 -16.42 -10.72 2.54
C SER A 4 -16.01 -12.17 2.84
N ARG A 5 -15.13 -12.74 2.01
CA ARG A 5 -14.72 -14.15 2.11
C ARG A 5 -13.24 -14.31 1.80
N PHE A 6 -12.55 -15.15 2.58
CA PHE A 6 -11.17 -15.53 2.30
C PHE A 6 -11.07 -16.46 1.09
N ILE A 7 -10.06 -16.23 0.26
CA ILE A 7 -9.72 -17.06 -0.89
C ILE A 7 -8.46 -17.86 -0.56
N THR A 8 -8.54 -19.18 -0.66
CA THR A 8 -7.48 -20.12 -0.28
C THR A 8 -7.23 -21.16 -1.37
N GLY A 9 -6.17 -21.96 -1.20
CA GLY A 9 -5.84 -23.09 -2.08
C GLY A 9 -5.70 -22.71 -3.55
N PHE A 10 -6.22 -23.56 -4.43
CA PHE A 10 -6.13 -23.38 -5.89
C PHE A 10 -6.79 -22.09 -6.40
N SER A 11 -7.90 -21.66 -5.78
CA SER A 11 -8.56 -20.39 -6.14
C SER A 11 -7.67 -19.18 -5.90
N LYS A 12 -6.83 -19.21 -4.86
CA LYS A 12 -5.85 -18.16 -4.55
C LYS A 12 -4.73 -18.14 -5.58
N PHE A 13 -4.23 -19.32 -5.95
CA PHE A 13 -3.24 -19.46 -7.01
C PHE A 13 -3.74 -18.89 -8.34
N LEU A 14 -4.95 -19.28 -8.77
CA LEU A 14 -5.55 -18.78 -10.02
C LEU A 14 -5.76 -17.26 -9.99
N PHE A 15 -6.12 -16.70 -8.83
CA PHE A 15 -6.22 -15.25 -8.65
C PHE A 15 -4.88 -14.55 -8.94
N TYR A 16 -3.77 -15.02 -8.37
CA TYR A 16 -2.46 -14.39 -8.56
C TYR A 16 -1.93 -14.54 -9.99
N VAL A 17 -2.16 -15.69 -10.64
CA VAL A 17 -1.86 -15.87 -12.06
C VAL A 17 -2.65 -14.88 -12.91
N ARG A 18 -3.98 -14.80 -12.70
CA ARG A 18 -4.84 -13.84 -13.41
C ARG A 18 -4.38 -12.41 -13.19
N MET A 19 -4.08 -12.03 -11.95
CA MET A 19 -3.63 -10.68 -11.62
C MET A 19 -2.32 -10.34 -12.34
N SER A 20 -1.36 -11.27 -12.36
CA SER A 20 -0.09 -11.08 -13.06
C SER A 20 -0.27 -10.89 -14.57
N LEU A 21 -1.17 -11.66 -15.19
CA LEU A 21 -1.54 -11.51 -16.61
C LEU A 21 -2.21 -10.15 -16.87
N VAL A 22 -3.13 -9.72 -16.01
CA VAL A 22 -3.80 -8.41 -16.12
C VAL A 22 -2.79 -7.26 -16.01
N CYS A 23 -1.83 -7.34 -15.08
CA CYS A 23 -0.75 -6.36 -14.98
C CYS A 23 0.12 -6.34 -16.24
N ALA A 24 0.55 -7.51 -16.74
CA ALA A 24 1.37 -7.60 -17.95
C ALA A 24 0.65 -7.03 -19.19
N TRP A 25 -0.64 -7.32 -19.32
CA TRP A 25 -1.48 -6.78 -20.39
C TRP A 25 -1.65 -5.27 -20.27
N LYS A 26 -1.97 -4.76 -19.07
CA LYS A 26 -2.18 -3.32 -18.83
C LYS A 26 -0.92 -2.49 -19.06
N PHE A 27 0.25 -3.00 -18.65
CA PHE A 27 1.52 -2.32 -18.86
C PHE A 27 2.20 -2.67 -20.20
N ARG A 28 1.54 -3.48 -21.05
CA ARG A 28 2.01 -3.90 -22.38
C ARG A 28 3.46 -4.37 -22.39
N SER A 29 3.86 -5.16 -21.38
CA SER A 29 5.26 -5.53 -21.16
C SER A 29 5.39 -6.99 -20.72
N ILE A 30 6.11 -7.79 -21.51
CA ILE A 30 6.42 -9.19 -21.17
C ILE A 30 7.31 -9.29 -19.92
N PRO A 31 8.36 -8.46 -19.74
CA PRO A 31 9.14 -8.45 -18.50
C PRO A 31 8.31 -8.18 -17.24
N VAL A 32 7.22 -7.41 -17.35
CA VAL A 32 6.30 -7.15 -16.24
C VAL A 32 5.63 -8.43 -15.76
N LEU A 33 5.33 -9.41 -16.63
CA LEU A 33 4.74 -10.67 -16.22
C LEU A 33 5.65 -11.41 -15.22
N TRP A 34 6.94 -11.50 -15.52
CA TRP A 34 7.93 -12.12 -14.64
C TRP A 34 8.09 -11.37 -13.32
N LYS A 35 8.15 -10.04 -13.37
CA LYS A 35 8.25 -9.20 -12.16
C LYS A 35 6.97 -9.28 -11.31
N ALA A 36 5.80 -9.27 -11.95
CA ALA A 36 4.51 -9.45 -11.29
C ALA A 36 4.46 -10.83 -10.62
N GLY A 37 4.87 -11.89 -11.32
CA GLY A 37 4.96 -13.24 -10.75
C GLY A 37 5.81 -13.28 -9.48
N LYS A 38 7.04 -12.72 -9.52
CA LYS A 38 7.91 -12.60 -8.32
C LYS A 38 7.23 -11.81 -7.21
N PHE A 39 6.59 -10.69 -7.53
CA PHE A 39 5.85 -9.87 -6.57
C PHE A 39 4.71 -10.65 -5.93
N THR A 40 3.91 -11.39 -6.71
CA THR A 40 2.82 -12.22 -6.19
C THR A 40 3.29 -13.33 -5.26
N GLY A 41 4.51 -13.84 -5.46
CA GLY A 41 5.14 -14.80 -4.56
C GLY A 41 5.26 -14.29 -3.11
N VAL A 42 5.50 -12.99 -2.93
CA VAL A 42 5.56 -12.35 -1.60
C VAL A 42 4.20 -12.44 -0.90
N PHE A 43 3.14 -12.04 -1.61
CA PHE A 43 1.77 -12.00 -1.05
C PHE A 43 1.07 -13.35 -1.03
N TYR A 44 1.65 -14.38 -1.65
CA TYR A 44 1.06 -15.72 -1.67
C TYR A 44 0.91 -16.30 -0.26
N LYS A 45 1.73 -15.88 0.72
CA LYS A 45 1.58 -16.28 2.12
C LYS A 45 0.49 -15.49 2.87
N HIS A 46 0.10 -14.32 2.36
CA HIS A 46 -0.83 -13.41 3.05
C HIS A 46 -2.29 -13.85 2.87
N LYS A 47 -3.18 -13.47 3.78
CA LYS A 47 -4.61 -13.80 3.67
C LYS A 47 -5.26 -12.95 2.57
N LEU A 48 -5.68 -13.59 1.49
CA LEU A 48 -6.40 -12.93 0.40
C LEU A 48 -7.89 -12.83 0.75
N LEU A 49 -8.40 -11.62 0.86
CA LEU A 49 -9.81 -11.36 1.18
C LEU A 49 -10.53 -10.82 -0.04
N LYS A 50 -11.61 -11.49 -0.47
CA LYS A 50 -12.57 -10.93 -1.43
C LYS A 50 -13.61 -10.12 -0.66
N LEU A 51 -13.76 -8.86 -1.02
CA LEU A 51 -14.69 -7.92 -0.40
C LEU A 51 -16.10 -8.12 -0.97
N GLY A 52 -17.11 -7.68 -0.21
CA GLY A 52 -18.51 -7.70 -0.67
C GLY A 52 -18.76 -6.91 -1.97
N THR A 53 -17.91 -5.91 -2.26
CA THR A 53 -17.91 -5.12 -3.50
C THR A 53 -17.40 -5.90 -4.71
N GLY A 54 -16.77 -7.06 -4.51
CA GLY A 54 -16.15 -7.87 -5.56
C GLY A 54 -14.65 -7.63 -5.75
N GLU A 55 -14.10 -6.57 -5.14
CA GLU A 55 -12.66 -6.30 -5.10
C GLU A 55 -11.93 -7.22 -4.12
N TYR A 56 -10.60 -7.18 -4.15
CA TYR A 56 -9.73 -8.05 -3.37
C TYR A 56 -8.74 -7.21 -2.55
N LYS A 57 -8.56 -7.59 -1.28
CA LYS A 57 -7.53 -7.05 -0.38
C LYS A 57 -6.46 -8.13 -0.20
N LEU A 58 -5.25 -7.80 -0.64
CA LEU A 58 -4.10 -8.72 -0.66
C LEU A 58 -3.21 -8.54 0.57
N ASP A 59 -3.03 -7.30 0.98
CA ASP A 59 -2.16 -6.88 2.06
C ASP A 59 -2.64 -5.56 2.67
N PHE A 60 -2.23 -5.26 3.90
CA PHE A 60 -2.57 -4.03 4.61
C PHE A 60 -2.15 -2.77 3.85
N TYR A 61 -0.91 -2.70 3.35
CA TYR A 61 -0.37 -1.52 2.68
C TYR A 61 -0.66 -1.47 1.17
N MET A 62 -1.34 -2.49 0.64
CA MET A 62 -1.73 -2.52 -0.78
C MET A 62 -3.14 -1.98 -0.99
N PRO A 63 -3.34 -1.10 -1.98
CA PRO A 63 -4.68 -0.76 -2.44
C PRO A 63 -5.45 -2.00 -2.91
N ARG A 64 -6.77 -1.88 -2.98
CA ARG A 64 -7.66 -2.99 -3.36
C ARG A 64 -7.48 -3.32 -4.84
N TYR A 65 -7.39 -4.59 -5.22
CA TYR A 65 -7.43 -4.99 -6.62
C TYR A 65 -8.88 -5.18 -7.09
N PRO A 66 -9.29 -4.73 -8.29
CA PRO A 66 -8.50 -4.07 -9.34
C PRO A 66 -8.72 -2.54 -9.39
N SER A 67 -8.52 -1.82 -8.28
CA SER A 67 -8.66 -0.35 -8.26
C SER A 67 -7.56 0.36 -9.06
N GLU A 68 -7.80 1.60 -9.44
CA GLU A 68 -6.78 2.45 -10.10
C GLU A 68 -5.54 2.63 -9.22
N ALA A 69 -5.73 2.93 -7.93
CA ALA A 69 -4.66 3.05 -6.96
C ALA A 69 -3.76 1.79 -6.90
N PHE A 70 -4.35 0.59 -7.06
CA PHE A 70 -3.57 -0.64 -7.15
C PHE A 70 -2.69 -0.66 -8.40
N PHE A 71 -3.20 -0.24 -9.55
CA PHE A 71 -2.38 -0.20 -10.75
C PHE A 71 -1.30 0.89 -10.72
N THR A 72 -1.55 2.03 -10.09
CA THR A 72 -0.51 3.05 -9.83
C THR A 72 0.61 2.45 -8.97
N ALA A 73 0.24 1.80 -7.87
CA ALA A 73 1.18 1.07 -7.01
C ALA A 73 2.01 0.01 -7.76
N MET A 74 1.35 -0.76 -8.64
CA MET A 74 2.01 -1.79 -9.43
C MET A 74 2.92 -1.21 -10.52
N ALA A 75 2.58 -0.08 -11.14
CA ALA A 75 3.45 0.61 -12.08
C ALA A 75 4.76 1.02 -11.37
N ASP A 76 4.65 1.62 -10.18
CA ASP A 76 5.82 2.02 -9.42
C ASP A 76 6.69 0.84 -8.97
N LYS A 77 6.10 -0.31 -8.65
CA LYS A 77 6.87 -1.51 -8.25
C LYS A 77 7.43 -2.30 -9.43
N LEU A 78 6.72 -2.37 -10.55
CA LEU A 78 7.09 -3.25 -11.66
C LEU A 78 7.84 -2.54 -12.79
N THR A 79 7.58 -1.24 -13.00
CA THR A 79 8.12 -0.48 -14.13
C THR A 79 9.10 0.61 -13.73
N ALA A 80 8.90 1.31 -12.60
CA ALA A 80 9.81 2.39 -12.20
C ALA A 80 11.20 1.90 -11.74
N ARG A 81 12.24 2.67 -12.07
CA ARG A 81 13.62 2.49 -11.61
C ARG A 81 14.20 3.85 -11.21
N PRO A 82 14.59 4.06 -9.93
CA PRO A 82 14.40 3.15 -8.79
C PRO A 82 12.91 2.95 -8.45
N PRO A 83 12.54 1.86 -7.73
CA PRO A 83 11.18 1.66 -7.25
C PRO A 83 10.75 2.81 -6.34
N ARG A 84 9.51 3.27 -6.49
CA ARG A 84 8.96 4.36 -5.66
C ARG A 84 8.21 3.82 -4.43
N PRO A 85 8.06 4.64 -3.37
CA PRO A 85 7.20 4.29 -2.25
C PRO A 85 5.74 4.20 -2.73
N VAL A 86 5.04 3.15 -2.30
CA VAL A 86 3.61 2.97 -2.60
C VAL A 86 2.74 3.40 -1.43
N SER A 87 3.26 3.21 -0.22
CA SER A 87 2.62 3.59 1.02
C SER A 87 3.55 4.47 1.84
N VAL A 88 2.97 5.39 2.59
CA VAL A 88 3.68 6.22 3.57
C VAL A 88 2.97 6.08 4.90
N VAL A 89 3.76 5.89 5.95
CA VAL A 89 3.33 6.05 7.34
C VAL A 89 3.85 7.44 7.75
N TRP A 90 2.96 8.34 8.13
CA TRP A 90 3.29 9.74 8.38
C TRP A 90 2.87 10.16 9.79
N SER A 91 3.87 10.45 10.62
CA SER A 91 3.72 11.11 11.91
C SER A 91 3.40 12.60 11.72
N ILE A 92 2.12 12.98 11.77
CA ILE A 92 1.69 14.38 11.52
C ILE A 92 1.89 15.30 12.73
N SER A 93 2.03 14.70 13.91
CA SER A 93 2.23 15.37 15.20
C SER A 93 2.96 14.42 16.13
N LYS A 94 3.81 14.93 17.00
CA LYS A 94 4.46 14.20 18.11
C LYS A 94 3.79 14.50 19.44
N ALA A 95 2.88 15.47 19.49
CA ALA A 95 2.11 15.75 20.69
C ALA A 95 1.23 14.54 21.03
N CYS A 96 1.28 14.08 22.27
CA CYS A 96 0.47 12.98 22.77
C CYS A 96 0.12 13.24 24.25
N THR A 97 -1.14 13.08 24.62
CA THR A 97 -1.57 13.19 26.03
C THR A 97 -1.23 11.96 26.86
N TYR A 98 -0.93 10.84 26.20
CA TYR A 98 -0.58 9.57 26.84
C TYR A 98 0.91 9.45 27.12
N ARG A 99 1.27 8.65 28.12
CA ARG A 99 2.65 8.39 28.54
C ARG A 99 2.94 6.89 28.55
N CYS A 100 2.72 6.26 27.40
CA CYS A 100 2.88 4.81 27.26
C CYS A 100 4.34 4.41 27.51
N PRO A 101 4.62 3.42 28.39
CA PRO A 101 5.99 3.04 28.74
C PRO A 101 6.80 2.44 27.59
N HIS A 102 6.12 2.06 26.49
CA HIS A 102 6.69 1.47 25.28
C HIS A 102 6.63 2.43 24.07
N CYS A 103 6.36 3.73 24.29
CA CYS A 103 6.25 4.69 23.20
C CYS A 103 7.63 5.05 22.66
N TYR A 104 7.99 4.49 21.51
CA TYR A 104 9.26 4.83 20.85
C TYR A 104 9.29 6.31 20.40
N GLN A 105 8.16 6.84 19.91
CA GLN A 105 8.05 8.23 19.44
C GLN A 105 8.06 9.25 20.58
N GLY A 106 7.81 8.83 21.83
CA GLY A 106 7.94 9.68 23.01
C GLY A 106 9.37 10.17 23.25
N HIS A 107 10.35 9.57 22.57
CA HIS A 107 11.76 9.98 22.60
C HIS A 107 12.16 10.88 21.42
N ASP A 108 11.26 11.14 20.47
CA ASP A 108 11.54 12.01 19.34
C ASP A 108 11.65 13.48 19.78
N PRO A 109 12.48 14.30 19.12
CA PRO A 109 12.52 15.74 19.39
C PRO A 109 11.14 16.36 19.14
N ALA A 110 10.64 17.16 20.09
CA ALA A 110 9.32 17.81 20.02
C ALA A 110 9.16 18.85 18.88
N LYS A 111 10.20 19.06 18.06
CA LYS A 111 10.14 19.95 16.91
C LYS A 111 9.21 19.38 15.84
N GLU A 112 8.15 20.13 15.56
CA GLU A 112 7.21 19.85 14.48
C GLU A 112 7.66 20.46 13.14
N MET A 113 7.22 19.84 12.05
CA MET A 113 7.36 20.42 10.73
C MET A 113 6.29 21.53 10.55
N PRO A 114 6.63 22.70 9.98
CA PRO A 114 5.63 23.72 9.67
C PRO A 114 4.56 23.19 8.71
N LEU A 115 3.30 23.58 8.91
CA LEU A 115 2.17 23.11 8.11
C LEU A 115 2.35 23.29 6.60
N GLU A 116 2.93 24.41 6.17
CA GLU A 116 3.17 24.66 4.73
C GLU A 116 4.20 23.69 4.13
N GLN A 117 5.22 23.31 4.91
CA GLN A 117 6.19 22.28 4.49
C GLN A 117 5.51 20.91 4.44
N MET A 118 4.66 20.57 5.43
CA MET A 118 3.89 19.32 5.41
C MET A 118 2.99 19.23 4.17
N LYS A 119 2.24 20.29 3.84
CA LYS A 119 1.40 20.35 2.64
C LYS A 119 2.22 20.17 1.37
N GLN A 120 3.40 20.78 1.30
CA GLN A 120 4.31 20.60 0.17
C GLN A 120 4.78 19.15 0.06
N SER A 121 5.25 18.54 1.15
CA SER A 121 5.68 17.13 1.16
C SER A 121 4.56 16.17 0.76
N VAL A 122 3.32 16.41 1.21
CA VAL A 122 2.16 15.60 0.79
C VAL A 122 1.95 15.70 -0.72
N ARG A 123 2.02 16.90 -1.31
CA ARG A 123 1.89 17.09 -2.76
C ARG A 123 3.01 16.37 -3.53
N GLU A 124 4.24 16.44 -3.04
CA GLU A 124 5.39 15.77 -3.65
C GLU A 124 5.23 14.24 -3.62
N LEU A 125 4.83 13.68 -2.48
CA LEU A 125 4.57 12.25 -2.31
C LEU A 125 3.40 11.77 -3.20
N CYS A 126 2.31 12.52 -3.28
CA CYS A 126 1.21 12.24 -4.21
C CYS A 126 1.68 12.24 -5.68
N ARG A 127 2.48 13.25 -6.09
CA ARG A 127 3.05 13.32 -7.45
C ARG A 127 4.02 12.17 -7.73
N SER A 128 4.69 11.66 -6.70
CA SER A 128 5.59 10.51 -6.82
C SER A 128 4.86 9.16 -6.97
N GLY A 129 3.54 9.10 -6.76
CA GLY A 129 2.74 7.89 -6.92
C GLY A 129 2.34 7.18 -5.61
N VAL A 130 2.57 7.79 -4.44
CA VAL A 130 2.11 7.24 -3.17
C VAL A 130 0.59 7.10 -3.17
N ALA A 131 0.12 5.86 -3.03
CA ALA A 131 -1.28 5.48 -3.18
C ALA A 131 -1.95 5.05 -1.86
N ALA A 132 -1.18 4.90 -0.78
CA ALA A 132 -1.67 4.53 0.54
C ALA A 132 -1.01 5.37 1.64
N TRP A 133 -1.82 5.84 2.59
CA TRP A 133 -1.38 6.71 3.67
C TRP A 133 -1.86 6.14 5.00
N ALA A 134 -0.93 5.97 5.93
CA ALA A 134 -1.23 5.70 7.33
C ALA A 134 -0.84 6.94 8.12
N VAL A 135 -1.83 7.61 8.70
CA VAL A 135 -1.60 8.77 9.59
C VAL A 135 -1.32 8.21 10.98
N GLU A 136 -0.19 8.61 11.54
CA GLU A 136 0.24 8.25 12.89
C GLU A 136 0.82 9.49 13.59
N GLY A 137 1.48 9.25 14.72
CA GLY A 137 2.21 10.26 15.47
C GLY A 137 2.20 9.96 16.95
N GLY A 138 2.18 11.03 17.75
CA GLY A 138 1.67 11.00 19.10
C GLY A 138 0.18 10.65 19.11
N GLU A 139 -0.66 11.58 19.54
CA GLU A 139 -2.11 11.49 19.36
C GLU A 139 -2.52 12.46 18.23
N PRO A 140 -2.87 11.96 17.03
CA PRO A 140 -3.19 12.82 15.89
C PRO A 140 -4.58 13.48 15.96
N LEU A 141 -5.44 13.11 16.92
CA LEU A 141 -6.81 13.62 17.09
C LEU A 141 -6.99 14.50 18.33
#